data_AF-A0AAN6GYP5-F1
#
_entry.id   AF-A0AAN6GYP5-F1
#
_cell.length_a   1.000
_cell.length_b   1.000
_cell.length_c   1.000
_cell.angle_alpha   90.00
_cell.angle_beta   90.00
_cell.angle_gamma   90.00
#
_symmetry.space_group_name_H-M   'P 1'
#
loop_
_entity.id
_entity.type
_entity.pdbx_description
1 polymer ?
#
loop_
_entity_poly.entity_id
_entity_poly.type
_entity_poly.pdbx_seq_one_letter_code
_entity_poly.pdbx_strand_id
1 'polypeptide(L)'
;MSSRRTTSPTPTDPTILPPLLRLPLELRQQIYAHLLPRENTSHPLPSVGITSVSHRLPSLALLNIHPTLTAELLDYFYAITTWKLIFSHAFNFFRVDPHLENLEKTSTLLHLRKVDIVFFCDILLLKEYPSFGLKDFCTEIRRRCERACKVLTRARELSSVTVSWIDTTLTGGWEEKATILQPLLQLGPEVTFRIGEISGPTGVDRERFVQAMQDVLGEGRKLEGGLEGVSEEDRPTRLRMLAFDPRQERRRLQDVGMYTEDRVMSSYQRMWQHLGGSEAADAEAARW
;
A
#
# COMPACT_ATOMS: atom_id res chain seq x y z
N MET A 1 10.35 51.33 35.93
CA MET A 1 10.47 51.19 34.47
C MET A 1 11.57 50.19 34.17
N SER A 2 11.23 48.93 33.89
CA SER A 2 12.20 47.91 33.48
C SER A 2 11.87 47.45 32.08
N SER A 3 12.65 47.90 31.10
CA SER A 3 12.56 47.44 29.71
C SER A 3 13.12 46.03 29.59
N ARG A 4 12.25 45.05 29.28
CA ARG A 4 12.67 43.76 28.73
C ARG A 4 13.23 44.00 27.33
N ARG A 5 14.53 43.77 27.15
CA ARG A 5 15.11 43.58 25.82
C ARG A 5 14.68 42.20 25.32
N THR A 6 13.79 42.18 24.35
CA THR A 6 13.53 41.04 23.46
C THR A 6 14.77 40.84 22.58
N THR A 7 15.56 39.82 22.88
CA THR A 7 16.63 39.36 22.00
C THR A 7 16.02 38.55 20.86
N SER A 8 16.12 39.07 19.64
CA SER A 8 15.85 38.32 18.41
C SER A 8 16.78 37.10 18.30
N PRO A 9 16.30 35.95 17.76
CA PRO A 9 17.14 34.78 17.58
C PRO A 9 18.26 35.07 16.57
N THR A 10 19.50 34.85 17.00
CA THR A 10 20.73 34.98 16.21
C THR A 10 20.71 33.97 15.06
N PRO A 11 21.11 34.34 13.83
CA PRO A 11 21.25 33.38 12.74
C PRO A 11 22.31 32.34 13.11
N THR A 12 21.91 31.08 13.14
CA THR A 12 22.78 29.93 13.44
C THR A 12 23.86 29.82 12.37
N ASP A 13 25.12 29.85 12.81
CA ASP A 13 26.29 29.73 11.94
C ASP A 13 26.23 28.40 11.14
N PRO A 14 26.33 28.40 9.80
CA PRO A 14 26.22 27.19 8.97
C PRO A 14 27.34 26.17 9.24
N THR A 15 28.37 26.56 10.00
CA THR A 15 29.50 25.72 10.43
C THR A 15 29.16 24.78 11.58
N ILE A 16 27.98 24.90 12.22
CA ILE A 16 27.58 24.07 13.37
C ILE A 16 26.81 22.82 12.93
N LEU A 17 26.19 22.82 11.75
CA LEU A 17 25.41 21.68 11.27
C LEU A 17 26.32 20.55 10.74
N PRO A 18 25.96 19.27 10.91
CA PRO A 18 26.64 18.16 10.25
C PRO A 18 26.76 18.37 8.74
N PRO A 19 27.86 17.95 8.08
CA PRO A 19 28.09 18.22 6.66
C PRO A 19 26.94 17.80 5.74
N LEU A 20 26.31 16.66 6.02
CA LEU A 20 25.17 16.16 5.26
C LEU A 20 23.96 17.11 5.33
N LEU A 21 23.70 17.71 6.50
CA LEU A 21 22.59 18.65 6.71
C LEU A 21 22.85 20.05 6.16
N ARG A 22 24.09 20.34 5.71
CA ARG A 22 24.40 21.58 4.98
C ARG A 22 24.05 21.50 3.50
N LEU A 23 23.84 20.29 2.98
CA LEU A 23 23.47 20.10 1.59
C LEU A 23 22.03 20.56 1.35
N PRO A 24 21.72 21.17 0.19
CA PRO A 24 20.35 21.41 -0.25
C PRO A 24 19.51 20.14 -0.20
N LEU A 25 18.20 20.29 0.03
CA LEU A 25 17.28 19.16 0.16
C LEU A 25 17.29 18.27 -1.08
N GLU A 26 17.44 18.86 -2.26
CA GLU A 26 17.44 18.17 -3.55
C GLU A 26 18.60 17.17 -3.64
N LEU A 27 19.80 17.56 -3.20
CA LEU A 27 20.96 16.66 -3.16
C LEU A 27 20.77 15.54 -2.13
N ARG A 28 20.13 15.84 -1.00
CA ARG A 28 19.83 14.83 0.02
C ARG A 28 18.78 13.83 -0.49
N GLN A 29 17.78 14.28 -1.23
CA GLN A 29 16.79 13.41 -1.85
C GLN A 29 17.42 12.48 -2.91
N GLN A 30 18.42 12.96 -3.67
CA GLN A 30 19.20 12.08 -4.56
C GLN A 30 19.92 10.98 -3.77
N ILE A 31 20.51 11.31 -2.62
CA ILE A 31 21.11 10.31 -1.72
C ILE A 31 20.04 9.33 -1.22
N TYR A 32 18.88 9.83 -0.76
CA TYR A 32 17.78 9.00 -0.29
C TYR A 32 17.26 8.04 -1.37
N ALA A 33 17.19 8.48 -2.63
CA ALA A 33 16.80 7.63 -3.77
C ALA A 33 17.71 6.40 -3.92
N HIS A 34 19.02 6.55 -3.70
CA HIS A 34 19.96 5.43 -3.71
C HIS A 34 19.84 4.53 -2.48
N LEU A 35 19.47 5.09 -1.32
CA LEU A 35 19.27 4.33 -0.07
C LEU A 35 17.93 3.58 -0.03
N LEU A 36 16.96 4.02 -0.83
CA LEU A 36 15.61 3.47 -0.92
C LEU A 36 15.39 2.90 -2.33
N PRO A 37 16.07 1.80 -2.70
CA PRO A 37 15.94 1.22 -4.02
C PRO A 37 14.50 0.77 -4.28
N ARG A 38 14.09 0.87 -5.54
CA ARG A 38 12.81 0.36 -6.03
C ARG A 38 12.85 -1.17 -6.06
N GLU A 39 12.44 -1.76 -4.95
CA GLU A 39 12.36 -3.19 -4.75
C GLU A 39 11.03 -3.51 -4.06
N ASN A 40 10.17 -4.25 -4.75
CA ASN A 40 8.86 -4.62 -4.21
C ASN A 40 9.02 -5.45 -2.94
N THR A 41 8.58 -4.88 -1.81
CA THR A 41 8.53 -5.58 -0.53
C THR A 41 7.12 -6.12 -0.31
N SER A 42 6.97 -7.44 -0.35
CA SER A 42 5.70 -8.11 -0.04
C SER A 42 5.47 -8.17 1.46
N HIS A 43 4.21 -7.97 1.88
CA HIS A 43 3.76 -8.01 3.28
C HIS A 43 4.66 -7.20 4.23
N PRO A 44 4.87 -5.88 3.95
CA PRO A 44 5.77 -5.05 4.73
C PRO A 44 5.36 -4.94 6.20
N LEU A 45 4.06 -5.08 6.47
CA LEU A 45 3.46 -5.08 7.79
C LEU A 45 2.67 -6.38 7.94
N PRO A 46 3.22 -7.39 8.66
CA PRO A 46 2.45 -8.56 9.03
C PRO A 46 1.18 -8.13 9.77
N SER A 47 0.06 -8.81 9.56
CA SER A 47 -1.26 -8.50 10.13
C SER A 47 -2.04 -7.32 9.54
N VAL A 48 -1.45 -6.53 8.65
CA VAL A 48 -2.13 -5.39 7.99
C VAL A 48 -2.54 -5.80 6.57
N GLY A 49 -3.70 -5.34 6.11
CA GLY A 49 -4.22 -5.65 4.76
C GLY A 49 -3.38 -5.15 3.58
N ILE A 50 -2.20 -4.57 3.83
CA ILE A 50 -1.23 -4.14 2.82
C ILE A 50 -0.49 -5.36 2.28
N THR A 51 -0.62 -5.58 0.97
CA THR A 51 -0.02 -6.74 0.29
C THR A 51 1.42 -6.51 -0.13
N SER A 52 1.76 -5.30 -0.57
CA SER A 52 3.13 -4.96 -0.95
C SER A 52 3.35 -3.45 -0.98
N VAL A 53 4.63 -3.06 -0.99
CA VAL A 53 5.10 -1.69 -1.19
C VAL A 53 6.15 -1.69 -2.29
N SER A 54 6.06 -0.67 -3.16
CA SER A 54 6.92 -0.53 -4.36
C SER A 54 8.44 -0.41 -4.11
N HIS A 55 8.84 0.01 -2.91
CA HIS A 55 10.24 0.25 -2.55
C HIS A 55 10.61 -0.51 -1.28
N ARG A 56 11.91 -0.70 -1.08
CA ARG A 56 12.45 -1.26 0.16
C ARG A 56 12.17 -0.32 1.33
N LEU A 57 11.75 -0.89 2.47
CA LEU A 57 11.56 -0.14 3.71
C LEU A 57 12.90 0.44 4.21
N PRO A 58 12.92 1.66 4.76
CA PRO A 58 14.08 2.21 5.42
C PRO A 58 14.56 1.29 6.56
N SER A 59 15.87 1.02 6.63
CA SER A 59 16.41 0.21 7.72
C SER A 59 16.42 0.98 9.04
N LEU A 60 16.32 0.27 10.17
CA LEU A 60 16.41 0.89 11.50
C LEU A 60 17.74 1.64 11.70
N ALA A 61 18.83 1.12 11.14
CA ALA A 61 20.13 1.79 11.20
C ALA A 61 20.08 3.17 10.53
N LEU A 62 19.38 3.27 9.39
CA LEU A 62 19.19 4.51 8.66
C LEU A 62 18.27 5.50 9.40
N LEU A 63 17.20 4.99 9.99
CA LEU A 63 16.26 5.79 10.78
C LEU A 63 16.83 6.28 12.13
N ASN A 64 17.92 5.69 12.60
CA ASN A 64 18.56 6.06 13.88
C ASN A 64 19.77 6.98 13.72
N ILE A 65 20.10 7.44 12.51
CA ILE A 65 21.28 8.31 12.28
C ILE A 65 21.08 9.68 12.92
N HIS A 66 19.97 10.37 12.59
CA HIS A 66 19.69 11.73 13.07
C HIS A 66 18.20 12.06 12.87
N PRO A 67 17.51 12.65 13.86
CA PRO A 67 16.06 12.87 13.80
C PRO A 67 15.60 13.68 12.59
N THR A 68 16.34 14.72 12.19
CA THR A 68 16.02 15.50 10.99
C THR A 68 16.13 14.68 9.71
N LEU A 69 17.16 13.85 9.58
CA LEU A 69 17.33 12.97 8.40
C LEU A 69 16.23 11.91 8.39
N THR A 70 15.87 11.37 9.55
CA THR A 70 14.79 10.41 9.71
C THR A 70 13.47 10.99 9.21
N ALA A 71 13.12 12.21 9.64
CA ALA A 71 11.89 12.87 9.23
C ALA A 71 11.87 13.12 7.71
N GLU A 72 12.93 13.66 7.13
CA GLU A 72 13.02 13.91 5.69
C GLU A 72 13.02 12.63 4.86
N LEU A 73 13.69 11.58 5.34
CA LEU A 73 13.78 10.31 4.63
C LEU A 73 12.43 9.59 4.64
N LEU A 74 11.70 9.62 5.76
CA LEU A 74 10.35 9.07 5.84
C LEU A 74 9.40 9.87 4.94
N ASP A 75 9.46 11.20 4.97
CA ASP A 75 8.67 12.05 4.08
C ASP A 75 8.92 11.71 2.61
N TYR A 76 10.20 11.62 2.21
CA TYR A 76 10.59 11.23 0.86
C TYR A 76 10.14 9.80 0.51
N PHE A 77 10.29 8.85 1.43
CA PHE A 77 9.85 7.46 1.26
C PHE A 77 8.34 7.38 0.99
N TYR A 78 7.50 8.02 1.81
CA TYR A 78 6.06 8.05 1.57
C TYR A 78 5.69 8.85 0.31
N ALA A 79 6.47 9.85 -0.07
CA ALA A 79 6.30 10.60 -1.33
C ALA A 79 6.55 9.75 -2.57
N ILE A 80 7.49 8.81 -2.55
CA ILE A 80 7.84 7.99 -3.73
C ILE A 80 7.08 6.67 -3.77
N THR A 81 6.74 6.10 -2.62
CA THR A 81 6.16 4.75 -2.52
C THR A 81 4.69 4.67 -2.89
N THR A 82 4.34 3.56 -3.52
CA THR A 82 2.97 3.08 -3.73
C THR A 82 2.70 1.85 -2.87
N TRP A 83 1.56 1.86 -2.19
CA TRP A 83 1.11 0.82 -1.25
C TRP A 83 -0.04 0.03 -1.85
N LYS A 84 0.07 -1.31 -1.88
CA LYS A 84 -0.86 -2.15 -2.64
C LYS A 84 -1.89 -2.85 -1.77
N LEU A 85 -3.16 -2.67 -2.11
CA LEU A 85 -4.31 -3.41 -1.55
C LEU A 85 -4.89 -4.32 -2.64
N ILE A 86 -5.07 -5.61 -2.35
CA ILE A 86 -5.66 -6.55 -3.31
C ILE A 86 -7.02 -7.00 -2.80
N PHE A 87 -8.05 -6.75 -3.60
CA PHE A 87 -9.42 -7.19 -3.37
C PHE A 87 -9.71 -8.43 -4.20
N SER A 88 -9.76 -9.58 -3.53
CA SER A 88 -9.99 -10.89 -4.13
C SER A 88 -10.88 -11.76 -3.27
N HIS A 89 -11.69 -12.61 -3.89
CA HIS A 89 -12.39 -13.68 -3.18
C HIS A 89 -11.48 -14.84 -2.76
N ALA A 90 -10.43 -15.13 -3.52
CA ALA A 90 -9.58 -16.31 -3.33
C ALA A 90 -8.40 -16.07 -2.38
N PHE A 91 -7.94 -14.83 -2.22
CA PHE A 91 -6.76 -14.54 -1.40
C PHE A 91 -7.06 -14.38 0.10
N ASN A 92 -6.25 -15.03 0.92
CA ASN A 92 -6.32 -15.03 2.39
C ASN A 92 -6.04 -13.66 3.04
N PHE A 93 -5.72 -12.58 2.31
CA PHE A 93 -5.43 -11.28 2.92
C PHE A 93 -6.63 -10.70 3.67
N PHE A 94 -7.85 -10.99 3.21
CA PHE A 94 -9.07 -10.68 3.94
C PHE A 94 -9.27 -11.56 5.19
N ARG A 95 -8.52 -12.65 5.39
CA ARG A 95 -8.53 -13.36 6.68
C ARG A 95 -7.65 -12.68 7.72
N VAL A 96 -6.62 -11.96 7.26
CA VAL A 96 -5.65 -11.29 8.12
C VAL A 96 -6.24 -10.01 8.69
N ASP A 97 -6.87 -9.20 7.84
CA ASP A 97 -7.53 -7.95 8.25
C ASP A 97 -8.79 -7.65 7.40
N PRO A 98 -9.89 -8.41 7.58
CA PRO A 98 -11.11 -8.33 6.74
C PRO A 98 -11.78 -6.96 6.72
N HIS A 99 -11.61 -6.23 7.81
CA HIS A 99 -12.23 -4.94 8.07
C HIS A 99 -11.23 -3.77 7.98
N LEU A 100 -9.96 -4.07 7.67
CA LEU A 100 -8.87 -3.08 7.65
C LEU A 100 -8.70 -2.34 8.99
N GLU A 101 -9.05 -2.98 10.10
CA GLU A 101 -8.97 -2.43 11.46
C GLU A 101 -7.52 -2.29 11.92
N ASN A 102 -6.64 -3.22 11.53
CA ASN A 102 -5.23 -3.12 11.89
C ASN A 102 -4.56 -2.00 11.08
N LEU A 103 -4.93 -1.86 9.80
CA LEU A 103 -4.52 -0.71 8.99
C LEU A 103 -4.99 0.60 9.64
N GLU A 104 -6.25 0.66 10.08
CA GLU A 104 -6.85 1.83 10.72
C GLU A 104 -6.12 2.27 12.00
N LYS A 105 -5.57 1.32 12.76
CA LYS A 105 -4.81 1.57 13.99
C LYS A 105 -3.35 1.97 13.74
N THR A 106 -2.84 1.77 12.52
CA THR A 106 -1.41 1.97 12.22
C THR A 106 -1.13 3.43 11.86
N SER A 107 -0.07 4.01 12.41
CA SER A 107 0.40 5.36 12.07
C SER A 107 0.77 5.54 10.60
N THR A 108 1.23 4.46 9.95
CA THR A 108 1.47 4.37 8.50
C THR A 108 0.31 4.90 7.67
N LEU A 109 -0.94 4.65 8.08
CA LEU A 109 -2.13 5.09 7.34
C LEU A 109 -2.15 6.61 7.13
N LEU A 110 -1.72 7.38 8.13
CA LEU A 110 -1.73 8.84 8.08
C LEU A 110 -0.77 9.41 7.04
N HIS A 111 0.29 8.67 6.73
CA HIS A 111 1.35 9.06 5.80
C HIS A 111 1.20 8.46 4.39
N LEU A 112 0.18 7.64 4.15
CA LEU A 112 -0.05 7.07 2.82
C LEU A 112 -0.40 8.17 1.83
N ARG A 113 0.45 8.33 0.79
CA ARG A 113 0.23 9.28 -0.30
C ARG A 113 -0.30 8.64 -1.57
N LYS A 114 0.19 7.43 -1.89
CA LYS A 114 -0.19 6.68 -3.10
C LYS A 114 -0.61 5.26 -2.76
N VAL A 115 -1.79 4.87 -3.23
CA VAL A 115 -2.31 3.51 -3.05
C VAL A 115 -2.63 2.90 -4.41
N ASP A 116 -2.25 1.64 -4.62
CA ASP A 116 -2.66 0.81 -5.75
C ASP A 116 -3.71 -0.20 -5.25
N ILE A 117 -4.95 -0.02 -5.72
CA ILE A 117 -6.06 -0.92 -5.44
C ILE A 117 -6.21 -1.88 -6.61
N VAL A 118 -5.95 -3.16 -6.35
CA VAL A 118 -6.05 -4.21 -7.35
C VAL A 118 -7.31 -5.03 -7.12
N PHE A 119 -8.23 -4.99 -8.07
CA PHE A 119 -9.39 -5.87 -8.09
C PHE A 119 -9.02 -7.17 -8.80
N PHE A 120 -8.92 -8.25 -8.05
CA PHE A 120 -8.64 -9.59 -8.57
C PHE A 120 -9.91 -10.42 -8.59
N CYS A 121 -10.56 -10.45 -9.74
CA CYS A 121 -11.79 -11.18 -9.97
C CYS A 121 -11.47 -12.59 -10.48
N ASP A 122 -11.44 -13.56 -9.56
CA ASP A 122 -11.13 -14.96 -9.87
C ASP A 122 -12.35 -15.79 -10.28
N ILE A 123 -12.20 -16.63 -11.28
CA ILE A 123 -13.22 -17.58 -11.75
C ILE A 123 -13.52 -18.70 -10.76
N LEU A 124 -12.59 -19.03 -9.86
CA LEU A 124 -12.73 -20.18 -8.96
C LEU A 124 -14.03 -20.16 -8.17
N LEU A 125 -14.38 -19.01 -7.58
CA LEU A 125 -15.60 -18.89 -6.78
C LEU A 125 -16.88 -19.11 -7.62
N LEU A 126 -16.91 -18.55 -8.84
CA LEU A 126 -18.05 -18.68 -9.74
C LEU A 126 -18.18 -20.10 -10.31
N LYS A 127 -17.06 -20.83 -10.44
CA LYS A 127 -17.05 -22.24 -10.83
C LYS A 127 -17.51 -23.16 -9.71
N GLU A 128 -17.04 -22.93 -8.49
CA GLU A 128 -17.39 -23.76 -7.33
C GLU A 128 -18.84 -23.52 -6.88
N TYR A 129 -19.34 -22.29 -7.02
CA TYR A 129 -20.69 -21.91 -6.64
C TYR A 129 -21.42 -21.17 -7.76
N PRO A 130 -21.87 -21.87 -8.83
CA PRO A 130 -22.54 -21.24 -9.97
C PRO A 130 -23.82 -20.48 -9.59
N SER A 131 -24.48 -20.89 -8.51
CA SER A 131 -25.70 -20.24 -7.98
C SER A 131 -25.45 -18.88 -7.34
N PHE A 132 -24.20 -18.51 -7.03
CA PHE A 132 -23.85 -17.21 -6.47
C PHE A 132 -24.07 -16.09 -7.50
N GLY A 133 -23.76 -16.35 -8.78
CA GLY A 133 -23.97 -15.39 -9.85
C GLY A 133 -23.02 -14.18 -9.83
N LEU A 134 -22.96 -13.46 -10.96
CA LEU A 134 -22.06 -12.31 -11.15
C LEU A 134 -22.43 -11.11 -10.26
N LYS A 135 -23.73 -10.92 -10.02
CA LYS A 135 -24.24 -9.77 -9.26
C LYS A 135 -23.84 -9.81 -7.78
N ASP A 136 -23.98 -10.96 -7.13
CA ASP A 136 -23.60 -11.11 -5.72
C ASP A 136 -22.08 -11.06 -5.57
N PHE A 137 -21.33 -11.59 -6.55
CA PHE A 137 -19.89 -11.41 -6.66
C PHE A 137 -19.49 -9.94 -6.71
N CYS A 138 -20.08 -9.16 -7.62
CA CYS A 138 -19.77 -7.73 -7.71
C CYS A 138 -20.17 -6.99 -6.43
N THR A 139 -21.29 -7.36 -5.81
CA THR A 139 -21.75 -6.78 -4.55
C THR A 139 -20.76 -7.00 -3.41
N GLU A 140 -20.19 -8.21 -3.29
CA GLU A 140 -19.23 -8.52 -2.22
C GLU A 140 -17.90 -7.79 -2.41
N ILE A 141 -17.37 -7.74 -3.63
CA ILE A 141 -16.15 -6.95 -3.93
C ILE A 141 -16.41 -5.45 -3.70
N ARG A 142 -17.57 -4.94 -4.11
CA ARG A 142 -17.97 -3.55 -3.85
C ARG A 142 -18.02 -3.24 -2.36
N ARG A 143 -18.59 -4.11 -1.53
CA ARG A 143 -18.59 -3.95 -0.06
C ARG A 143 -17.19 -3.89 0.52
N ARG A 144 -16.23 -4.64 -0.04
CA ARG A 144 -14.82 -4.59 0.37
C ARG A 144 -14.17 -3.26 -0.02
N CYS A 145 -14.42 -2.80 -1.24
CA CYS A 145 -13.98 -1.48 -1.69
C CYS A 145 -14.53 -0.38 -0.78
N GLU A 146 -15.82 -0.43 -0.43
CA GLU A 146 -16.45 0.54 0.48
C GLU A 146 -15.78 0.56 1.85
N ARG A 147 -15.47 -0.60 2.42
CA ARG A 147 -14.72 -0.67 3.70
C ARG A 147 -13.33 -0.05 3.58
N ALA A 148 -12.60 -0.37 2.52
CA ALA A 148 -11.29 0.22 2.28
C ALA A 148 -11.36 1.73 2.12
N CYS A 149 -12.37 2.25 1.43
CA CYS A 149 -12.58 3.69 1.31
C CYS A 149 -12.79 4.34 2.69
N LYS A 150 -13.61 3.73 3.57
CA LYS A 150 -13.84 4.23 4.94
C LYS A 150 -12.56 4.33 5.78
N VAL A 151 -11.60 3.43 5.57
CA VAL A 151 -10.30 3.49 6.25
C VAL A 151 -9.37 4.50 5.56
N LEU A 152 -9.31 4.49 4.24
CA LEU A 152 -8.46 5.38 3.44
C LEU A 152 -8.86 6.86 3.54
N THR A 153 -10.12 7.19 3.86
CA THR A 153 -10.48 8.60 4.16
C THR A 153 -9.76 9.16 5.38
N ARG A 154 -9.20 8.31 6.26
CA ARG A 154 -8.36 8.74 7.39
C ARG A 154 -6.91 9.04 6.99
N ALA A 155 -6.48 8.64 5.79
CA ALA A 155 -5.16 8.94 5.26
C ALA A 155 -5.10 10.39 4.77
N ARG A 156 -4.64 11.30 5.64
CA ARG A 156 -4.67 12.75 5.41
C ARG A 156 -3.80 13.22 4.25
N GLU A 157 -2.76 12.47 3.93
CA GLU A 157 -1.81 12.79 2.86
C GLU A 157 -2.12 12.05 1.55
N LEU A 158 -3.22 11.29 1.49
CA LEU A 158 -3.60 10.52 0.31
C LEU A 158 -3.88 11.46 -0.87
N SER A 159 -3.09 11.33 -1.93
CA SER A 159 -3.14 12.19 -3.11
C SER A 159 -3.38 11.42 -4.40
N SER A 160 -3.01 10.14 -4.45
CA SER A 160 -3.15 9.31 -5.65
C SER A 160 -3.68 7.93 -5.34
N VAL A 161 -4.69 7.49 -6.10
CA VAL A 161 -5.19 6.12 -6.09
C VAL A 161 -5.13 5.55 -7.50
N THR A 162 -4.30 4.53 -7.67
CA THR A 162 -4.26 3.73 -8.90
C THR A 162 -5.23 2.58 -8.76
N VAL A 163 -6.05 2.36 -9.79
CA VAL A 163 -7.01 1.25 -9.85
C VAL A 163 -6.54 0.27 -10.92
N SER A 164 -6.14 -0.92 -10.48
CA SER A 164 -5.75 -2.02 -11.36
C SER A 164 -6.80 -3.12 -11.32
N TRP A 165 -6.98 -3.83 -12.43
CA TRP A 165 -7.99 -4.85 -12.60
C TRP A 165 -7.42 -6.11 -13.21
N ILE A 166 -7.74 -7.26 -12.62
CA ILE A 166 -7.38 -8.58 -13.14
C ILE A 166 -8.66 -9.43 -13.12
N ASP A 167 -9.11 -9.83 -14.30
CA ASP A 167 -10.33 -10.59 -14.48
C ASP A 167 -10.06 -11.92 -15.15
N THR A 168 -10.26 -13.00 -14.40
CA THR A 168 -10.19 -14.36 -14.95
C THR A 168 -11.56 -15.00 -15.07
N THR A 169 -12.64 -14.30 -14.70
CA THR A 169 -14.00 -14.85 -14.58
C THR A 169 -14.62 -15.29 -15.90
N LEU A 170 -14.15 -14.77 -17.03
CA LEU A 170 -14.68 -15.02 -18.39
C LEU A 170 -16.18 -14.63 -18.55
N THR A 171 -16.78 -13.90 -17.61
CA THR A 171 -18.23 -13.63 -17.61
C THR A 171 -18.64 -12.37 -18.37
N GLY A 172 -17.68 -11.53 -18.78
CA GLY A 172 -17.98 -10.20 -19.31
C GLY A 172 -18.54 -9.27 -18.22
N GLY A 173 -19.56 -8.47 -18.55
CA GLY A 173 -20.27 -7.62 -17.59
C GLY A 173 -19.45 -6.42 -17.08
N TRP A 174 -18.64 -5.82 -17.94
CA TRP A 174 -17.74 -4.72 -17.58
C TRP A 174 -18.43 -3.51 -16.95
N GLU A 175 -19.62 -3.17 -17.42
CA GLU A 175 -20.41 -2.08 -16.84
C GLU A 175 -20.84 -2.40 -15.41
N GLU A 176 -21.34 -3.62 -15.17
CA GLU A 176 -21.70 -4.08 -13.83
C GLU A 176 -20.46 -4.13 -12.91
N LYS A 177 -19.33 -4.62 -13.42
CA LYS A 177 -18.05 -4.65 -12.70
C LYS A 177 -17.51 -3.26 -12.39
N ALA A 178 -17.64 -2.30 -13.31
CA ALA A 178 -17.21 -0.93 -13.09
C ALA A 178 -17.97 -0.28 -11.91
N THR A 179 -19.19 -0.72 -11.60
CA THR A 179 -19.93 -0.23 -10.42
C THR A 179 -19.24 -0.56 -9.08
N ILE A 180 -18.33 -1.53 -9.05
CA ILE A 180 -17.49 -1.83 -7.89
C ILE A 180 -16.64 -0.62 -7.50
N LEU A 181 -16.32 0.26 -8.45
CA LEU A 181 -15.50 1.46 -8.23
C LEU A 181 -16.28 2.62 -7.60
N GLN A 182 -17.61 2.58 -7.60
CA GLN A 182 -18.45 3.67 -7.05
C GLN A 182 -18.04 4.13 -5.64
N PRO A 183 -17.67 3.24 -4.69
CA PRO A 183 -17.25 3.68 -3.36
C PRO A 183 -15.97 4.53 -3.37
N LEU A 184 -15.11 4.42 -4.39
CA LEU A 184 -13.88 5.25 -4.48
C LEU A 184 -14.20 6.74 -4.57
N LEU A 185 -15.39 7.10 -5.06
CA LEU A 185 -15.85 8.50 -5.10
C LEU A 185 -15.97 9.14 -3.71
N GLN A 186 -16.00 8.34 -2.64
CA GLN A 186 -15.99 8.81 -1.25
C GLN A 186 -14.63 9.37 -0.82
N LEU A 187 -13.55 8.97 -1.50
CA LEU A 187 -12.25 9.60 -1.33
C LEU A 187 -12.36 11.04 -1.85
N GLY A 188 -11.91 12.01 -1.07
CA GLY A 188 -12.18 13.45 -1.32
C GLY A 188 -11.75 13.93 -2.71
N PRO A 189 -12.17 15.14 -3.12
CA PRO A 189 -11.87 15.68 -4.45
C PRO A 189 -10.36 15.93 -4.69
N GLU A 190 -9.57 15.96 -3.62
CA GLU A 190 -8.11 16.12 -3.67
C GLU A 190 -7.39 14.89 -4.24
N VAL A 191 -8.05 13.72 -4.19
CA VAL A 191 -7.46 12.44 -4.61
C VAL A 191 -7.56 12.29 -6.13
N THR A 192 -6.39 12.12 -6.74
CA THR A 192 -6.23 11.86 -8.18
C THR A 192 -6.38 10.36 -8.44
N PHE A 193 -7.24 9.99 -9.39
CA PHE A 193 -7.40 8.60 -9.80
C PHE A 193 -6.58 8.29 -11.05
N ARG A 194 -5.98 7.10 -11.08
CA ARG A 194 -5.24 6.59 -12.24
C ARG A 194 -5.75 5.21 -12.59
N ILE A 195 -5.88 4.92 -13.87
CA ILE A 195 -6.14 3.56 -14.34
C ILE A 195 -4.78 2.86 -14.47
N GLY A 196 -4.62 1.75 -13.76
CA GLY A 196 -3.43 0.93 -13.75
C GLY A 196 -3.52 -0.21 -14.76
N GLU A 197 -2.97 -1.37 -14.39
CA GLU A 197 -2.99 -2.54 -15.26
C GLU A 197 -4.41 -3.09 -15.37
N ILE A 198 -4.86 -3.38 -16.59
CA ILE A 198 -6.11 -4.10 -16.86
C ILE A 198 -5.75 -5.37 -17.60
N SER A 199 -5.94 -6.50 -16.92
CA SER A 199 -5.75 -7.85 -17.45
C SER A 199 -7.10 -8.56 -17.45
N GLY A 200 -7.48 -9.15 -18.58
CA GLY A 200 -8.80 -9.76 -18.77
C GLY A 200 -8.79 -10.88 -19.83
N PRO A 201 -9.94 -11.53 -20.06
CA PRO A 201 -10.06 -12.59 -21.05
C PRO A 201 -9.73 -12.09 -22.46
N THR A 202 -9.07 -12.92 -23.27
CA THR A 202 -8.83 -12.64 -24.69
C THR A 202 -10.14 -12.57 -25.47
N GLY A 203 -10.33 -11.52 -26.26
CA GLY A 203 -11.54 -11.32 -27.07
C GLY A 203 -12.60 -10.40 -26.45
N VAL A 204 -12.28 -9.73 -25.34
CA VAL A 204 -13.19 -8.78 -24.69
C VAL A 204 -12.67 -7.35 -24.89
N ASP A 205 -13.59 -6.43 -25.15
CA ASP A 205 -13.29 -5.02 -25.42
C ASP A 205 -12.77 -4.31 -24.15
N ARG A 206 -11.44 -4.17 -24.08
CA ARG A 206 -10.74 -3.46 -23.01
C ARG A 206 -11.07 -1.97 -23.02
N GLU A 207 -11.28 -1.37 -24.19
CA GLU A 207 -11.56 0.06 -24.33
C GLU A 207 -12.92 0.38 -23.71
N ARG A 208 -13.92 -0.47 -23.96
CA ARG A 208 -15.22 -0.35 -23.31
C ARG A 208 -15.15 -0.44 -21.79
N PHE A 209 -14.27 -1.27 -21.25
CA PHE A 209 -14.10 -1.33 -19.79
C PHE A 209 -13.39 -0.10 -19.23
N VAL A 210 -12.34 0.38 -19.91
CA VAL A 210 -11.68 1.64 -19.55
C VAL A 210 -12.68 2.79 -19.55
N GLN A 211 -13.53 2.88 -20.57
CA GLN A 211 -14.60 3.88 -20.64
C GLN A 211 -15.56 3.75 -19.46
N ALA A 212 -16.03 2.53 -19.15
CA ALA A 212 -16.91 2.32 -18.00
C ALA A 212 -16.24 2.69 -16.66
N MET A 213 -14.93 2.46 -16.50
CA MET A 213 -14.18 2.91 -15.32
C MET A 213 -14.09 4.45 -15.27
N GLN A 214 -13.84 5.10 -16.41
CA GLN A 214 -13.79 6.56 -16.53
C GLN A 214 -15.14 7.19 -16.23
N ASP A 215 -16.24 6.62 -16.72
CA ASP A 215 -17.60 7.08 -16.46
C ASP A 215 -17.94 7.04 -14.96
N VAL A 216 -17.45 6.02 -14.24
CA VAL A 216 -17.68 5.90 -12.78
C VAL A 216 -16.77 6.82 -11.99
N LEU A 217 -15.48 6.91 -12.33
CA LEU A 217 -14.51 7.73 -11.59
C LEU A 217 -14.65 9.24 -11.91
N GLY A 218 -15.28 9.56 -13.03
CA GLY A 218 -15.59 10.90 -13.52
C GLY A 218 -14.40 11.57 -14.20
N GLU A 219 -14.59 12.00 -15.45
CA GLU A 219 -13.58 12.73 -16.26
C GLU A 219 -13.00 13.97 -15.53
N GLY A 220 -13.77 14.57 -14.60
CA GLY A 220 -13.37 15.76 -13.83
C GLY A 220 -12.42 15.52 -12.65
N ARG A 221 -12.18 14.27 -12.22
CA ARG A 221 -11.25 13.96 -11.13
C ARG A 221 -9.86 13.59 -11.68
N LYS A 222 -9.15 14.57 -12.27
CA LYS A 222 -7.77 14.45 -12.80
C LYS A 222 -7.39 13.00 -13.17
N LEU A 223 -8.16 12.38 -14.06
CA LEU A 223 -7.86 11.02 -14.52
C LEU A 223 -6.59 11.13 -15.36
N GLU A 224 -5.43 10.93 -14.73
CA GLU A 224 -4.18 10.89 -15.46
C GLU A 224 -4.16 9.59 -16.28
N GLY A 225 -4.01 9.74 -17.59
CA GLY A 225 -3.84 8.63 -18.53
C GLY A 225 -2.55 7.88 -18.22
N GLY A 226 -2.65 6.87 -17.36
CA GLY A 226 -1.54 5.98 -17.01
C GLY A 226 -1.27 4.96 -18.12
N LEU A 227 -0.78 5.41 -19.27
CA LEU A 227 -0.07 4.55 -20.23
C LEU A 227 1.42 4.87 -20.34
N GLU A 228 1.88 5.99 -19.77
CA GLU A 228 3.30 6.36 -19.77
C GLU A 228 3.88 6.34 -18.36
N GLY A 229 4.81 5.41 -18.12
CA GLY A 229 5.58 5.35 -16.87
C GLY A 229 5.87 3.93 -16.36
N VAL A 230 5.27 2.90 -16.96
CA VAL A 230 5.73 1.51 -16.78
C VAL A 230 6.99 1.39 -17.64
N SER A 231 8.18 1.59 -17.04
CA SER A 231 9.44 1.15 -17.65
C SER A 231 9.27 -0.28 -18.16
N GLU A 232 9.97 -0.72 -19.21
CA GLU A 232 9.96 -2.13 -19.63
C GLU A 232 10.27 -3.10 -18.45
N GLU A 233 10.92 -2.59 -17.40
CA GLU A 233 11.19 -3.28 -16.11
C GLU A 233 9.98 -3.36 -15.14
N ASP A 234 8.95 -2.53 -15.33
CA ASP A 234 7.70 -2.49 -14.57
C ASP A 234 6.62 -3.42 -15.11
N ARG A 235 6.89 -4.21 -16.16
CA ARG A 235 5.97 -5.31 -16.53
C ARG A 235 5.90 -6.26 -15.33
N PRO A 236 4.75 -6.44 -14.67
CA PRO A 236 4.60 -7.55 -13.77
C PRO A 236 4.75 -8.80 -14.63
N THR A 237 5.87 -9.51 -14.45
CA THR A 237 6.06 -10.82 -15.04
C THR A 237 4.80 -11.62 -14.69
N ARG A 238 4.18 -12.25 -15.70
CA ARG A 238 2.96 -13.11 -15.61
C ARG A 238 2.96 -14.15 -14.47
N LEU A 239 4.05 -14.26 -13.71
CA LEU A 239 4.34 -15.21 -12.64
C LEU A 239 4.50 -14.56 -11.25
N ARG A 240 4.47 -13.23 -11.09
CA ARG A 240 4.66 -12.56 -9.78
C ARG A 240 3.39 -12.39 -8.94
N MET A 241 2.26 -12.92 -9.41
CA MET A 241 0.97 -12.97 -8.70
C MET A 241 0.88 -14.06 -7.62
N LEU A 242 1.99 -14.66 -7.20
CA LEU A 242 2.00 -15.61 -6.10
C LEU A 242 2.10 -14.85 -4.78
N ALA A 243 0.98 -14.23 -4.43
CA ALA A 243 0.68 -13.93 -3.05
C ALA A 243 0.54 -15.26 -2.28
N PHE A 244 1.52 -15.49 -1.41
CA PHE A 244 1.69 -16.61 -0.48
C PHE A 244 0.43 -17.39 -0.06
N ASP A 245 0.51 -18.72 -0.14
CA ASP A 245 -0.25 -19.65 0.71
C ASP A 245 0.57 -19.90 2.00
N PRO A 246 0.09 -19.49 3.20
CA PRO A 246 0.76 -19.76 4.47
C PRO A 246 1.07 -21.24 4.73
N ARG A 247 0.37 -22.17 4.04
CA ARG A 247 0.62 -23.61 4.14
C ARG A 247 1.86 -24.07 3.38
N GLN A 248 2.30 -23.33 2.36
CA GLN A 248 3.51 -23.65 1.60
C GLN A 248 4.78 -23.32 2.38
N GLU A 249 4.75 -22.32 3.26
CA GLU A 249 5.89 -21.96 4.12
C GLU A 249 6.10 -22.94 5.27
N ARG A 250 5.01 -23.45 5.87
CA ARG A 250 5.11 -24.51 6.89
C ARG A 250 5.77 -25.78 6.37
N ARG A 251 5.61 -26.10 5.08
CA ARG A 251 6.30 -27.25 4.46
C ARG A 251 7.79 -26.96 4.24
N ARG A 252 8.15 -25.76 3.77
CA ARG A 252 9.56 -25.36 3.61
C ARG A 252 10.32 -25.27 4.92
N LEU A 253 9.68 -24.83 6.01
CA LEU A 253 10.29 -24.78 7.34
C LEU A 253 10.39 -26.15 8.02
N GLN A 254 9.56 -27.13 7.62
CA GLN A 254 9.70 -28.52 8.09
C GLN A 254 10.82 -29.26 7.35
N ASP A 255 11.14 -28.87 6.11
CA ASP A 255 12.21 -29.48 5.32
C ASP A 255 13.62 -28.92 5.64
N VAL A 256 13.72 -27.84 6.44
CA VAL A 256 15.00 -27.18 6.79
C VAL A 256 15.19 -27.16 8.30
N GLY A 257 15.55 -28.31 8.88
CA GLY A 257 16.21 -28.43 10.20
C GLY A 257 15.35 -28.11 11.43
N MET A 258 14.93 -29.08 12.23
CA MET A 258 15.73 -29.61 13.34
C MET A 258 16.86 -28.68 13.84
N TYR A 259 16.69 -28.26 15.09
CA TYR A 259 17.59 -27.60 16.05
C TYR A 259 17.48 -26.10 16.29
N THR A 260 17.42 -25.81 17.59
CA THR A 260 17.50 -24.53 18.33
C THR A 260 16.26 -23.63 18.33
N GLU A 261 15.43 -23.85 19.36
CA GLU A 261 14.60 -22.82 19.98
C GLU A 261 15.51 -21.73 20.55
N ASP A 262 15.67 -20.63 19.82
CA ASP A 262 15.98 -19.34 20.42
C ASP A 262 15.04 -18.31 19.80
N ARG A 263 14.20 -17.73 20.65
CA ARG A 263 13.13 -16.80 20.29
C ARG A 263 13.73 -15.44 19.95
N VAL A 264 14.37 -15.35 18.78
CA VAL A 264 14.88 -14.10 18.23
C VAL A 264 13.69 -13.28 17.73
N MET A 265 13.27 -12.30 18.53
CA MET A 265 12.34 -11.25 18.12
C MET A 265 12.81 -10.64 16.80
N SER A 266 11.98 -10.78 15.77
CA SER A 266 12.25 -10.31 14.41
C SER A 266 12.52 -8.81 14.41
N SER A 267 13.49 -8.34 13.62
CA SER A 267 13.80 -6.91 13.46
C SER A 267 12.57 -6.06 13.10
N TYR A 268 11.56 -6.69 12.49
CA TYR A 268 10.26 -6.12 12.18
C TYR A 268 9.41 -5.83 13.43
N GLN A 269 9.43 -6.68 14.47
CA GLN A 269 8.69 -6.44 15.73
C GLN A 269 9.24 -5.22 16.49
N ARG A 270 10.54 -4.89 16.35
CA ARG A 270 11.13 -3.68 16.96
C ARG A 270 10.77 -2.41 16.19
N MET A 271 10.62 -2.49 14.87
CA MET A 271 10.11 -1.38 14.05
C MET A 271 8.67 -1.04 14.42
N TRP A 272 7.85 -2.05 14.75
CA TRP A 272 6.48 -1.89 15.24
C TRP A 272 6.37 -1.11 16.56
N GLN A 273 7.34 -1.27 17.46
CA GLN A 273 7.38 -0.51 18.72
C GLN A 273 7.66 0.99 18.50
N HIS A 274 8.46 1.34 17.49
CA HIS A 274 8.74 2.75 17.14
C HIS A 274 7.58 3.45 16.42
N LEU A 275 6.69 2.70 15.75
CA LEU A 275 5.51 3.24 15.06
C LEU A 275 4.26 3.36 15.97
N GLY A 276 4.43 3.19 17.29
CA GLY A 276 3.39 3.41 18.31
C GLY A 276 2.63 2.17 18.77
N GLY A 277 3.08 0.96 18.42
CA GLY A 277 2.40 -0.30 18.78
C GLY A 277 2.84 -0.89 20.12
N SER A 278 2.70 -0.18 21.24
CA SER A 278 2.99 -0.78 22.57
C SER A 278 1.88 -1.73 23.04
N GLU A 279 0.62 -1.53 22.62
CA GLU A 279 -0.51 -2.29 23.18
C GLU A 279 -0.80 -3.63 22.46
N ALA A 280 -0.26 -3.84 21.25
CA ALA A 280 -0.50 -5.07 20.49
C ALA A 280 0.46 -6.22 20.86
N ALA A 281 1.68 -5.89 21.31
CA ALA A 281 2.66 -6.89 21.73
C ALA A 281 2.27 -7.59 23.04
N ASP A 282 1.65 -6.85 23.97
CA ASP A 282 1.19 -7.40 25.25
C ASP A 282 -0.04 -8.31 25.09
N ALA A 283 -0.89 -8.05 24.09
CA ALA A 283 -2.04 -8.90 23.78
C ALA A 283 -1.64 -10.29 23.21
N GLU A 284 -0.47 -10.38 22.57
CA GLU A 284 0.06 -11.65 22.04
C GLU A 284 0.82 -12.45 23.11
N ALA A 285 1.43 -11.78 24.08
CA ALA A 285 2.08 -12.43 25.23
C ALA A 285 1.06 -13.00 26.25
N ALA A 286 -0.14 -12.45 26.33
CA ALA A 286 -1.21 -12.91 27.24
C ALA A 286 -2.00 -14.14 26.72
N ARG A 287 -1.60 -14.74 25.59
CA ARG A 287 -2.27 -15.91 24.99
C ARG A 287 -1.41 -17.17 24.92
N TRP A 288 -0.33 -17.24 25.69
CA TRP A 288 0.46 -18.45 25.92
C TRP A 288 0.52 -18.77 27.40
#